data_AF-A0A081SAL6-F1
#
_entry.id   AF-A0A081SAL6-F1
#
_cell.length_a   1.000
_cell.length_b   1.000
_cell.length_c   1.000
_cell.angle_alpha   90.00
_cell.angle_beta   90.00
_cell.angle_gamma   90.00
#
_symmetry.space_group_name_H-M   'P 1'
#
loop_
_entity.id
_entity.type
_entity.pdbx_description
1 polymer ?
#
loop_
_entity_poly.entity_id
_entity_poly.type
_entity_poly.pdbx_seq_one_letter_code
_entity_poly.pdbx_strand_id
1 'polypeptide(L)' 'MTTIKQVAEEAGVSKSTVSRYISKKGYVGDDAREKIKNAIKKLNYTPNVLAQSLKTKKIKW' A
#
# COMPACT_ATOMS: atom_id res chain seq x y z
N MET A 1 6.81 9.81 -9.84
CA MET A 1 6.09 9.65 -8.56
C MET A 1 5.23 8.39 -8.67
N THR A 2 5.64 7.28 -8.07
CA THR A 2 4.86 6.04 -8.11
C THR A 2 3.68 6.15 -7.16
N THR A 3 2.46 5.95 -7.65
CA THR A 3 1.23 6.05 -6.83
C THR A 3 0.64 4.68 -6.50
N ILE A 4 -0.17 4.59 -5.44
CA ILE A 4 -0.92 3.37 -5.08
C ILE A 4 -1.76 2.86 -6.26
N LYS A 5 -2.25 3.77 -7.13
CA LYS A 5 -3.00 3.40 -8.32
C LYS A 5 -2.16 2.56 -9.29
N GLN A 6 -0.93 2.98 -9.56
CA GLN A 6 -0.02 2.24 -10.45
C GLN A 6 0.37 0.88 -9.86
N VAL A 7 0.59 0.82 -8.55
CA VAL A 7 0.84 -0.47 -7.86
C VAL A 7 -0.36 -1.40 -7.98
N ALA A 8 -1.58 -0.87 -7.90
CA ALA A 8 -2.80 -1.66 -8.04
C ALA A 8 -2.97 -2.20 -9.47
N GLU A 9 -2.73 -1.36 -10.47
CA GLU A 9 -2.77 -1.75 -11.90
C GLU A 9 -1.72 -2.82 -12.22
N GLU A 10 -0.48 -2.65 -11.77
CA GLU A 10 0.61 -3.62 -11.98
C GLU A 10 0.37 -4.95 -11.24
N ALA A 11 -0.16 -4.90 -10.02
CA ALA A 11 -0.49 -6.11 -9.27
C ALA A 11 -1.80 -6.78 -9.73
N GLY A 12 -2.56 -6.17 -10.64
CA GLY A 12 -3.86 -6.68 -11.08
C GLY A 12 -4.91 -6.73 -9.96
N VAL A 13 -4.82 -5.83 -8.98
CA VAL A 13 -5.76 -5.77 -7.84
C VAL A 13 -6.40 -4.39 -7.74
N SER A 14 -7.47 -4.27 -6.95
CA SER A 14 -8.06 -2.96 -6.65
C SER A 14 -7.19 -2.12 -5.72
N LYS A 15 -7.27 -0.79 -5.87
CA LYS A 15 -6.63 0.18 -4.96
C LYS A 15 -6.97 -0.08 -3.49
N SER A 16 -8.20 -0.52 -3.22
CA SER A 16 -8.68 -0.91 -1.90
C SER A 16 -7.88 -2.08 -1.32
N THR A 17 -7.52 -3.07 -2.13
CA THR A 17 -6.71 -4.24 -1.72
C THR A 17 -5.28 -3.81 -1.39
N VAL A 18 -4.68 -2.96 -2.22
CA VAL A 18 -3.36 -2.37 -1.94
C VAL A 18 -3.39 -1.52 -0.67
N SER A 19 -4.47 -0.74 -0.47
CA SER A 19 -4.67 0.02 0.77
C SER A 19 -4.78 -0.88 1.99
N ARG A 20 -5.51 -2.00 1.93
CA ARG A 20 -5.58 -2.99 3.03
C ARG A 20 -4.22 -3.59 3.32
N TYR A 21 -3.45 -3.93 2.29
CA TYR A 21 -2.09 -4.47 2.42
C TYR A 21 -1.15 -3.47 3.11
N ILE A 22 -1.13 -2.21 2.67
CA ILE A 22 -0.29 -1.15 3.25
C ILE A 22 -0.74 -0.81 4.67
N SER A 23 -2.04 -0.69 4.91
CA SER A 23 -2.58 -0.38 6.24
C SER A 23 -2.59 -1.59 7.19
N LYS A 24 -2.18 -2.78 6.72
CA LYS A 24 -2.28 -4.07 7.44
C LYS A 24 -3.64 -4.30 8.12
N LYS A 25 -4.71 -3.69 7.58
CA LYS A 25 -6.06 -3.74 8.13
C LYS A 25 -6.93 -4.59 7.21
N GLY A 26 -7.30 -5.77 7.71
CA GLY A 26 -8.13 -6.74 7.01
C GLY A 26 -7.32 -7.88 6.38
N TYR A 27 -8.06 -8.83 5.80
CA TYR A 27 -7.49 -9.99 5.14
C TYR A 27 -7.16 -9.66 3.68
N VAL A 28 -5.94 -9.98 3.27
CA VAL A 28 -5.50 -9.99 1.87
C VAL A 28 -4.98 -11.38 1.62
N GLY A 29 -5.61 -12.10 0.70
CA GLY A 29 -5.20 -13.45 0.32
C GLY A 29 -3.75 -13.47 -0.14
N ASP A 30 -3.07 -14.60 0.08
CA ASP A 30 -1.64 -14.73 -0.15
C ASP A 30 -1.25 -14.48 -1.61
N ASP A 31 -2.08 -14.88 -2.58
CA ASP A 31 -1.87 -14.57 -4.01
C ASP A 31 -1.83 -13.06 -4.28
N ALA A 32 -2.82 -12.31 -3.77
CA ALA A 32 -2.87 -10.86 -3.91
C ALA A 32 -1.70 -10.19 -3.18
N ARG A 33 -1.32 -10.74 -2.01
CA ARG A 33 -0.18 -10.25 -1.22
C ARG A 33 1.12 -10.34 -2.01
N GLU A 34 1.35 -11.47 -2.67
CA GLU A 34 2.57 -11.72 -3.45
C GLU A 34 2.62 -10.83 -4.70
N LYS A 35 1.50 -10.70 -5.42
CA LYS A 35 1.36 -9.77 -6.55
C LYS A 35 1.65 -8.33 -6.15
N ILE A 36 1.07 -7.86 -5.04
CA ILE A 36 1.31 -6.51 -4.52
C ILE A 36 2.77 -6.34 -4.11
N LYS A 37 3.37 -7.33 -3.44
CA LYS A 37 4.78 -7.28 -3.03
C LYS A 37 5.72 -7.18 -4.25
N ASN A 38 5.46 -7.94 -5.31
CA ASN A 38 6.23 -7.86 -6.56
C ASN A 38 6.04 -6.52 -7.26
N ALA A 39 4.81 -6.04 -7.39
CA ALA A 39 4.52 -4.73 -7.99
C ALA A 39 5.21 -3.58 -7.23
N ILE A 40 5.16 -3.61 -5.90
CA ILE A 40 5.84 -2.65 -5.03
C ILE A 40 7.35 -2.67 -5.28
N LYS A 41 7.96 -3.85 -5.34
CA LYS A 41 9.40 -4.01 -5.58
C LYS A 41 9.79 -3.53 -6.98
N LYS A 42 9.00 -3.87 -7.99
CA LYS A 42 9.22 -3.51 -9.40
C LYS A 42 9.08 -2.01 -9.66
N LEU A 43 8.07 -1.39 -9.03
CA LEU A 43 7.80 0.04 -9.17
C LEU A 43 8.57 0.91 -8.17
N ASN A 44 9.44 0.28 -7.35
CA ASN A 44 10.16 0.89 -6.24
C ASN A 44 9.24 1.76 -5.37
N TYR A 45 8.01 1.28 -5.13
CA TYR A 45 7.00 2.01 -4.39
C TYR A 45 7.31 1.94 -2.90
N THR A 46 7.91 2.99 -2.36
CA THR A 46 8.11 3.09 -0.92
C THR A 46 6.86 3.72 -0.32
N PRO A 47 6.03 2.99 0.47
CA PRO A 47 4.98 3.63 1.23
C PRO A 47 5.66 4.63 2.17
N ASN A 48 5.45 5.91 1.91
CA ASN A 48 6.16 6.95 2.64
C ASN A 48 5.61 6.98 4.07
N VAL A 49 6.31 6.29 4.98
CA VAL A 49 5.99 6.23 6.41
C VAL A 49 5.86 7.62 7.03
N LEU A 50 6.55 8.64 6.48
CA LEU A 50 6.41 10.04 6.88
C LEU A 50 5.02 10.62 6.55
N ALA A 51 4.39 10.21 5.44
CA ALA A 51 3.02 10.60 5.09
C ALA A 51 1.97 9.92 5.98
N GLN A 52 2.29 8.74 6.53
CA GLN A 52 1.43 8.03 7.47
C GLN A 52 1.45 8.69 8.87
N SER A 53 2.60 9.22 9.28
CA SER A 53 2.72 10.02 10.51
C SER A 53 1.99 11.36 10.42
N LEU A 54 1.98 12.02 9.25
CA LEU A 54 1.27 13.30 9.08
C LEU A 54 -0.27 13.16 9.14
N LYS A 55 -0.82 12.02 8.68
CA LYS A 55 -2.28 11.74 8.77
C LYS A 55 -2.71 11.30 10.18
N THR A 56 -1.77 10.83 10.99
CA THR A 56 -2.01 10.51 12.40
C THR A 56 -1.71 11.75 13.23
N LYS A 57 -2.60 12.74 13.15
CA LYS A 57 -2.67 13.88 14.05
C LYS A 57 -3.05 13.39 15.46
N LYS A 58 -2.19 12.62 16.13
CA LYS A 58 -2.21 12.48 17.58
C LYS A 58 -1.39 13.63 18.14
N ILE A 59 -2.01 14.81 18.10
CA ILE A 59 -1.77 15.80 19.15
C ILE A 59 -2.37 15.15 20.39
N LYS A 60 -1.52 14.67 21.30
CA LYS A 60 -1.91 14.41 22.67
C LYS A 60 -1.19 15.47 23.49
N TRP A 61 -1.99 16.30 24.14
CA TRP A 61 -1.56 17.35 25.06
C TRP A 61 -0.62 16.79 26.13
#